data_AF-A0A7X5WLZ9-F1
#
_entry.id   AF-A0A7X5WLZ9-F1
#
_cell.length_a   1.000
_cell.length_b   1.000
_cell.length_c   1.000
_cell.angle_alpha   90.00
_cell.angle_beta   90.00
_cell.angle_gamma   90.00
#
_symmetry.space_group_name_H-M   'P 1'
#
loop_
_entity.id
_entity.type
_entity.pdbx_description
1 polymer ?
#
loop_
_entity_poly.entity_id
_entity_poly.type
_entity_poly.pdbx_seq_one_letter_code
_entity_poly.pdbx_strand_id
1 'polypeptide(L)'
;MVGSLDLTPPGAKTAHPEIDMPTTEELLERIAGSTRPDGRHWAEAGRVCDTLVGDPVGANIFVVGMAVQAGLLPISPSSIEQAIDLNGVAVDSNIGAFRWGRWHVADRSVIDAAMDGATPPARLPSLPPGFATRITSLGGSDPALTNRLRLFTAELIAFQNRRLAETYLDHLETLRDTTALIDQRRTTLLVDRVATGLHKLMAYKDEYEVARLMLDPDGHAPVGAVARRGDRVAWRLQPPLLRALGLSSKLSLSTRWRPVFALLRRGKWLRGSFLDPFGRSRVRRIERELPDEYLDGLRRALDTASTTGNLDDALLVAELPDLVRGYEDVKLRNVERFRTRMAELTLP
;
A
#
# COMPACT_ATOMS: atom_id res chain seq x y z
N MET A 1 -16.46 -23.15 -10.76
CA MET A 1 -15.72 -22.34 -9.78
C MET A 1 -15.58 -20.93 -10.32
N VAL A 2 -15.69 -19.95 -9.44
CA VAL A 2 -15.38 -18.56 -9.74
C VAL A 2 -14.30 -18.07 -8.79
N GLY A 3 -13.50 -17.09 -9.21
CA GLY A 3 -12.54 -16.46 -8.30
C GLY A 3 -11.90 -15.20 -8.88
N SER A 4 -11.30 -14.43 -7.98
CA SER A 4 -10.50 -13.26 -8.32
C SER A 4 -9.02 -13.65 -8.49
N LEU A 5 -8.34 -13.02 -9.45
CA LEU A 5 -6.90 -13.11 -9.69
C LEU A 5 -6.10 -12.10 -8.84
N ASP A 6 -6.78 -11.21 -8.13
CA ASP A 6 -6.15 -10.20 -7.30
C ASP A 6 -5.58 -10.86 -6.03
N LEU A 7 -4.26 -10.76 -5.84
CA LEU A 7 -3.58 -11.32 -4.68
C LEU A 7 -3.99 -10.59 -3.40
N THR A 8 -4.79 -11.24 -2.58
CA THR A 8 -5.13 -10.78 -1.23
C THR A 8 -4.32 -11.56 -0.20
N PRO A 9 -3.50 -10.88 0.64
CA PRO A 9 -2.73 -11.57 1.66
C PRO A 9 -3.68 -12.17 2.71
N PRO A 10 -3.55 -13.47 3.05
CA PRO A 10 -4.37 -14.09 4.09
C PRO A 10 -4.08 -13.46 5.46
N GLY A 11 -5.03 -13.52 6.38
CA GLY A 11 -4.85 -12.97 7.74
C GLY A 11 -3.64 -13.54 8.49
N ALA A 12 -3.24 -14.78 8.16
CA ALA A 12 -2.01 -15.38 8.66
C ALA A 12 -0.75 -14.60 8.25
N LYS A 13 -0.70 -14.03 7.03
CA LYS A 13 0.41 -13.16 6.60
C LYS A 13 0.44 -11.84 7.36
N THR A 14 -0.71 -11.36 7.86
CA THR A 14 -0.75 -10.18 8.73
C THR A 14 -0.07 -10.45 10.08
N ALA A 15 -0.11 -11.68 10.58
CA ALA A 15 0.54 -12.11 11.82
C ALA A 15 1.98 -12.65 11.61
N HIS A 16 2.25 -13.23 10.44
CA HIS A 16 3.50 -13.90 10.07
C HIS A 16 4.00 -13.38 8.69
N PRO A 17 4.66 -12.21 8.67
CA PRO A 17 5.12 -11.57 7.43
C PRO A 17 6.18 -12.36 6.67
N GLU A 18 6.89 -13.26 7.34
CA GLU A 18 7.94 -14.14 6.82
C GLU A 18 7.43 -15.24 5.89
N ILE A 19 6.12 -15.44 5.78
CA ILE A 19 5.54 -16.43 4.89
C ILE A 19 5.59 -15.89 3.45
N ASP A 20 6.44 -16.52 2.63
CA ASP A 20 6.43 -16.31 1.18
C ASP A 20 5.05 -16.67 0.62
N MET A 21 4.51 -15.74 -0.16
CA MET A 21 3.24 -15.97 -0.82
C MET A 21 3.48 -16.80 -2.08
N PRO A 22 2.69 -17.85 -2.30
CA PRO A 22 2.71 -18.52 -3.59
C PRO A 22 2.34 -17.53 -4.69
N THR A 23 2.90 -17.74 -5.88
CA THR A 23 2.57 -16.93 -7.05
C THR A 23 1.12 -17.17 -7.49
N THR A 24 0.56 -16.25 -8.26
CA THR A 24 -0.78 -16.43 -8.84
C THR A 24 -0.81 -17.69 -9.70
N GLU A 25 0.25 -17.96 -10.46
CA GLU A 25 0.39 -19.17 -11.27
C GLU A 25 0.35 -20.45 -10.42
N GLU A 26 1.12 -20.50 -9.33
CA GLU A 26 1.13 -21.65 -8.41
C GLU A 26 -0.23 -21.91 -7.78
N LEU A 27 -0.94 -20.84 -7.39
CA LEU A 27 -2.29 -20.94 -6.84
C LEU A 27 -3.28 -21.46 -7.88
N LEU A 28 -3.23 -20.95 -9.11
CA LEU A 28 -4.09 -21.38 -10.20
C LEU A 28 -3.85 -22.84 -10.59
N GLU A 29 -2.60 -23.29 -10.61
CA GLU A 29 -2.25 -24.68 -10.89
C GLU A 29 -2.78 -25.64 -9.81
N ARG A 30 -2.61 -25.28 -8.53
CA ARG A 30 -3.17 -26.05 -7.42
C ARG A 30 -4.69 -26.17 -7.50
N ILE A 31 -5.38 -25.08 -7.83
CA ILE A 31 -6.84 -25.08 -8.01
C ILE A 31 -7.24 -25.90 -9.24
N ALA A 32 -6.47 -25.81 -10.33
CA ALA A 32 -6.72 -26.59 -11.55
C ALA A 32 -6.72 -28.10 -11.28
N GLY A 33 -5.82 -28.58 -10.41
CA GLY A 33 -5.75 -30.00 -10.05
C GLY A 33 -6.98 -30.55 -9.33
N SER A 34 -7.84 -29.68 -8.78
CA SER A 34 -9.05 -30.08 -8.03
C SER A 34 -10.36 -29.57 -8.66
N THR A 35 -10.32 -28.97 -9.86
CA THR A 35 -11.50 -28.34 -10.48
C THR A 35 -11.65 -28.69 -11.95
N ARG A 36 -12.90 -28.65 -12.44
CA ARG A 36 -13.20 -28.96 -13.84
C ARG A 36 -12.78 -27.82 -14.77
N PRO A 37 -12.14 -28.11 -15.92
CA PRO A 37 -11.69 -27.07 -16.85
C PRO A 37 -12.79 -26.13 -17.33
N ASP A 38 -13.92 -26.70 -17.76
CA ASP A 38 -14.96 -26.00 -18.51
C ASP A 38 -15.91 -25.15 -17.63
N GLY A 39 -15.68 -25.13 -16.32
CA GLY A 39 -16.52 -24.40 -15.36
C GLY A 39 -15.76 -23.38 -14.53
N ARG A 40 -14.58 -22.93 -14.99
CA ARG A 40 -13.74 -21.96 -14.27
C ARG A 40 -13.91 -20.56 -14.86
N HIS A 41 -14.34 -19.62 -14.03
CA HIS A 41 -14.39 -18.21 -14.41
C HIS A 41 -13.48 -17.41 -13.47
N TRP A 42 -12.51 -16.71 -14.06
CA TRP A 42 -11.55 -15.89 -13.34
C TRP A 42 -11.69 -14.43 -13.75
N ALA A 43 -11.49 -13.51 -12.81
CA ALA A 43 -11.54 -12.07 -13.05
C ALA A 43 -10.48 -11.33 -12.24
N GLU A 44 -9.97 -10.21 -12.76
CA GLU A 44 -9.30 -9.18 -11.96
C GLU A 44 -10.37 -8.33 -11.24
N ALA A 45 -11.16 -8.96 -10.37
CA ALA A 45 -12.37 -8.40 -9.79
C ALA A 45 -12.15 -7.04 -9.11
N GLY A 46 -11.02 -6.88 -8.41
CA GLY A 46 -10.59 -5.62 -7.79
C GLY A 46 -10.37 -4.53 -8.82
N ARG A 47 -9.61 -4.80 -9.88
CA ARG A 47 -9.36 -3.85 -10.98
C ARG A 47 -10.65 -3.46 -11.70
N VAL A 48 -11.51 -4.42 -11.99
CA VAL A 48 -12.78 -4.17 -12.67
C VAL A 48 -13.70 -3.32 -11.80
N CYS A 49 -13.80 -3.61 -10.50
CA CYS A 49 -14.59 -2.80 -9.57
C CYS A 49 -14.01 -1.38 -9.40
N ASP A 50 -12.69 -1.25 -9.27
CA ASP A 50 -12.03 0.04 -9.19
C ASP A 50 -12.32 0.90 -10.44
N THR A 51 -12.28 0.30 -11.63
CA THR A 51 -12.45 1.01 -12.90
C THR A 51 -13.90 1.32 -13.23
N LEU A 52 -14.82 0.35 -13.07
CA LEU A 52 -16.21 0.48 -13.51
C LEU A 52 -17.18 0.93 -12.42
N VAL A 53 -16.82 0.69 -11.15
CA VAL A 53 -17.65 1.03 -9.98
C VAL A 53 -17.02 2.18 -9.18
N GLY A 54 -15.71 2.39 -9.29
CA GLY A 54 -14.98 3.43 -8.56
C GLY A 54 -14.61 3.03 -7.12
N ASP A 55 -14.75 1.74 -6.77
CA ASP A 55 -14.40 1.22 -5.45
C ASP A 55 -13.93 -0.25 -5.53
N PRO A 56 -12.66 -0.56 -5.23
CA PRO A 56 -12.15 -1.92 -5.25
C PRO A 56 -12.74 -2.82 -4.15
N VAL A 57 -13.35 -2.25 -3.09
CA VAL A 57 -13.97 -3.03 -2.00
C VAL A 57 -15.14 -3.90 -2.48
N GLY A 58 -15.76 -3.52 -3.61
CA GLY A 58 -16.81 -4.28 -4.27
C GLY A 58 -16.39 -5.63 -4.87
N ALA A 59 -15.08 -5.94 -4.92
CA ALA A 59 -14.56 -7.16 -5.56
C ALA A 59 -15.20 -8.46 -5.04
N ASN A 60 -15.47 -8.56 -3.74
CA ASN A 60 -16.13 -9.73 -3.16
C ASN A 60 -17.57 -9.88 -3.68
N ILE A 61 -18.30 -8.77 -3.80
CA ILE A 61 -19.67 -8.75 -4.33
C ILE A 61 -19.70 -9.05 -5.83
N PHE A 62 -18.69 -8.58 -6.57
CA PHE A 62 -18.48 -8.96 -7.96
C PHE A 62 -18.30 -10.48 -8.12
N VAL A 63 -17.44 -11.11 -7.30
CA VAL A 63 -17.26 -12.56 -7.34
C VAL A 63 -18.55 -13.31 -6.96
N VAL A 64 -19.37 -12.77 -6.04
CA VAL A 64 -20.72 -13.31 -5.77
C VAL A 64 -21.62 -13.22 -7.01
N GLY A 65 -21.58 -12.11 -7.73
CA GLY A 65 -22.27 -11.95 -9.02
C GLY A 65 -21.87 -13.02 -10.03
N MET A 66 -20.56 -13.28 -10.16
CA MET A 66 -20.05 -14.36 -11.00
C MET A 66 -20.59 -15.72 -10.56
N ALA A 67 -20.58 -16.00 -9.25
CA ALA A 67 -21.01 -17.28 -8.70
C ALA A 67 -22.50 -17.56 -8.98
N VAL A 68 -23.35 -16.55 -8.85
CA VAL A 68 -24.79 -16.64 -9.15
C VAL A 68 -25.01 -16.87 -10.64
N GLN A 69 -24.33 -16.10 -11.49
CA GLN A 69 -24.49 -16.24 -12.94
C GLN A 69 -23.97 -17.57 -13.47
N ALA A 70 -22.91 -18.11 -12.85
CA ALA A 70 -22.37 -19.44 -13.15
C ALA A 70 -23.19 -20.59 -12.54
N GLY A 71 -24.31 -20.30 -11.84
CA GLY A 71 -25.18 -21.31 -11.23
C GLY A 71 -24.58 -22.01 -10.00
N LEU A 72 -23.53 -21.45 -9.39
CA LEU A 72 -22.86 -22.03 -8.22
C LEU A 72 -23.58 -21.71 -6.89
N LEU A 73 -24.44 -20.71 -6.89
CA LEU A 73 -25.26 -20.34 -5.73
C LEU A 73 -26.74 -20.54 -6.07
N PRO A 74 -27.50 -21.35 -5.31
CA PRO A 74 -28.92 -21.61 -5.56
C PRO A 74 -29.80 -20.49 -4.99
N ILE A 75 -29.51 -19.25 -5.35
CA ILE A 75 -30.21 -18.04 -4.89
C ILE A 75 -30.49 -17.18 -6.12
N SER A 76 -31.69 -16.59 -6.20
CA SER A 76 -32.04 -15.72 -7.31
C SER A 76 -31.22 -14.42 -7.27
N PRO A 77 -30.87 -13.84 -8.43
CA PRO A 77 -30.20 -12.54 -8.48
C PRO A 77 -30.99 -11.43 -7.74
N SER A 78 -32.32 -11.46 -7.84
CA SER A 78 -33.19 -10.46 -7.18
C SER A 78 -33.12 -10.55 -5.65
N SER A 79 -33.00 -11.74 -5.07
CA SER A 79 -32.85 -11.90 -3.62
C SER A 79 -31.52 -11.34 -3.10
N ILE A 80 -30.46 -11.39 -3.91
CA ILE A 80 -29.16 -10.82 -3.54
C ILE A 80 -29.19 -9.29 -3.66
N GLU A 81 -29.77 -8.74 -4.72
CA GLU A 81 -29.97 -7.29 -4.84
C GLU A 81 -30.81 -6.76 -3.66
N GLN A 82 -31.90 -7.45 -3.30
CA GLN A 82 -32.72 -7.11 -2.13
C GLN A 82 -31.93 -7.21 -0.81
N ALA A 83 -31.06 -8.21 -0.65
CA ALA A 83 -30.23 -8.34 0.54
C ALA A 83 -29.20 -7.20 0.65
N ILE A 84 -28.66 -6.74 -0.47
CA ILE A 84 -27.76 -5.57 -0.54
C ILE A 84 -28.53 -4.30 -0.14
N ASP A 85 -29.74 -4.10 -0.66
CA ASP A 85 -30.62 -2.99 -0.29
C ASP A 85 -30.92 -2.96 1.21
N LEU A 86 -31.24 -4.13 1.79
CA LEU A 86 -31.54 -4.28 3.22
C LEU A 86 -30.32 -4.00 4.12
N ASN A 87 -29.12 -4.37 3.69
CA ASN A 87 -27.88 -4.06 4.42
C ASN A 87 -27.61 -2.54 4.44
N GLY A 88 -28.02 -1.83 3.39
CA GLY A 88 -28.06 -0.36 3.37
C GLY A 88 -26.70 0.33 3.28
N VAL A 89 -25.61 -0.43 3.13
CA VAL A 89 -24.23 0.07 2.99
C VAL A 89 -23.82 0.03 1.52
N ALA A 90 -23.42 1.19 0.97
CA ALA A 90 -22.91 1.33 -0.40
C ALA A 90 -23.79 0.64 -1.46
N VAL A 91 -25.11 0.77 -1.31
CA VAL A 91 -26.11 -0.01 -2.05
C VAL A 91 -25.88 0.04 -3.57
N ASP A 92 -25.81 1.23 -4.17
CA ASP A 92 -25.63 1.38 -5.62
C ASP A 92 -24.31 0.80 -6.12
N SER A 93 -23.22 1.00 -5.35
CA SER A 93 -21.89 0.43 -5.67
C SER A 93 -21.90 -1.09 -5.61
N ASN A 94 -22.48 -1.67 -4.56
CA ASN A 94 -22.57 -3.11 -4.37
C ASN A 94 -23.50 -3.77 -5.41
N ILE A 95 -24.63 -3.15 -5.75
CA ILE A 95 -25.51 -3.63 -6.84
C ILE A 95 -24.78 -3.52 -8.18
N GLY A 96 -24.05 -2.42 -8.41
CA GLY A 96 -23.20 -2.25 -9.60
C GLY A 96 -22.15 -3.35 -9.72
N ALA A 97 -21.36 -3.58 -8.68
CA ALA A 97 -20.36 -4.64 -8.61
C ALA A 97 -20.98 -6.03 -8.83
N PHE A 98 -22.13 -6.32 -8.20
CA PHE A 98 -22.86 -7.58 -8.37
C PHE A 98 -23.28 -7.79 -9.84
N ARG A 99 -23.86 -6.77 -10.47
CA ARG A 99 -24.30 -6.83 -11.87
C ARG A 99 -23.15 -6.97 -12.83
N TRP A 100 -22.03 -6.26 -12.61
CA TRP A 100 -20.81 -6.43 -13.40
C TRP A 100 -20.24 -7.84 -13.26
N GLY A 101 -20.23 -8.41 -12.05
CA GLY A 101 -19.81 -9.79 -11.82
C GLY A 101 -20.65 -10.82 -12.59
N ARG A 102 -21.96 -10.55 -12.74
CA ARG A 102 -22.84 -11.37 -13.58
C ARG A 102 -22.51 -11.21 -15.06
N TRP A 103 -22.33 -9.98 -15.54
CA TRP A 103 -21.92 -9.73 -16.92
C TRP A 103 -20.59 -10.41 -17.27
N HIS A 104 -19.63 -10.47 -16.35
CA HIS A 104 -18.35 -11.16 -16.59
C HIS A 104 -18.50 -12.62 -17.02
N VAL A 105 -19.51 -13.31 -16.47
CA VAL A 105 -19.80 -14.71 -16.79
C VAL A 105 -20.73 -14.84 -17.99
N ALA A 106 -21.69 -13.92 -18.13
CA ALA A 106 -22.69 -13.98 -19.21
C ALA A 106 -22.12 -13.52 -20.56
N ASP A 107 -21.37 -12.43 -20.59
CA ASP A 107 -20.75 -11.86 -21.77
C ASP A 107 -19.55 -10.98 -21.39
N ARG A 108 -18.35 -11.53 -21.56
CA ARG A 108 -17.10 -10.84 -21.23
C ARG A 108 -16.85 -9.60 -22.10
N SER A 109 -17.36 -9.58 -23.33
CA SER A 109 -17.13 -8.46 -24.25
C SER A 109 -17.73 -7.14 -23.75
N VAL A 110 -18.80 -7.22 -22.96
CA VAL A 110 -19.44 -6.07 -22.31
C VAL A 110 -18.52 -5.43 -21.27
N ILE A 111 -17.76 -6.24 -20.54
CA ILE A 111 -16.76 -5.73 -19.58
C ILE A 111 -15.58 -5.13 -20.33
N ASP A 112 -15.05 -5.82 -21.33
CA ASP A 112 -13.89 -5.34 -22.09
C ASP A 112 -14.20 -3.96 -22.73
N ALA A 113 -15.38 -3.81 -23.36
CA ALA A 113 -15.82 -2.53 -23.92
C ALA A 113 -16.04 -1.43 -22.87
N ALA A 114 -16.58 -1.79 -21.70
CA ALA A 114 -16.78 -0.83 -20.61
C ALA A 114 -15.45 -0.38 -19.99
N MET A 115 -14.47 -1.28 -19.88
CA MET A 115 -13.12 -1.00 -19.39
C MET A 115 -12.35 -0.11 -20.37
N ASP A 116 -12.49 -0.33 -21.68
CA ASP A 116 -11.87 0.50 -22.72
C ASP A 116 -12.47 1.91 -22.78
N GLY A 117 -13.77 2.05 -22.51
CA GLY A 117 -14.47 3.33 -22.46
C GLY A 117 -14.33 4.08 -21.13
N ALA A 118 -13.87 3.39 -20.07
CA ALA A 118 -13.66 4.00 -18.77
C ALA A 118 -12.41 4.89 -18.77
N THR A 119 -12.54 6.11 -18.27
CA THR A 119 -11.37 6.94 -18.01
C THR A 119 -10.58 6.29 -16.87
N PRO A 120 -9.29 5.92 -17.06
CA PRO A 120 -8.55 5.18 -16.05
C PRO A 120 -8.51 5.95 -14.72
N PRO A 121 -8.86 5.32 -13.59
CA PRO A 121 -8.72 5.95 -12.28
C PRO A 121 -7.24 6.08 -11.92
N ALA A 122 -6.94 7.10 -11.11
CA ALA A 122 -5.63 7.57 -10.67
C ALA A 122 -4.78 8.31 -11.73
N ARG A 123 -5.05 9.61 -11.90
CA ARG A 123 -4.02 10.54 -12.38
C ARG A 123 -2.83 10.45 -11.43
N LEU A 124 -1.69 10.00 -11.93
CA LEU A 124 -0.43 10.08 -11.19
C LEU A 124 -0.26 11.50 -10.62
N PRO A 125 0.08 11.65 -9.34
CA PRO A 125 0.15 12.95 -8.70
C PRO A 125 1.04 13.90 -9.51
N SER A 126 0.60 15.14 -9.68
CA SER A 126 1.42 16.17 -10.30
C SER A 126 2.58 16.49 -9.36
N LEU A 127 3.80 16.50 -9.91
CA LEU A 127 5.00 16.81 -9.15
C LEU A 127 5.47 18.24 -9.48
N PRO A 128 6.12 18.92 -8.52
CA PRO A 128 6.82 20.17 -8.80
C PRO A 128 7.88 20.00 -9.89
N PRO A 129 8.28 21.09 -10.58
CA PRO A 129 9.37 21.05 -11.55
C PRO A 129 10.67 20.47 -10.97
N GLY A 130 11.42 19.76 -11.81
CA GLY A 130 12.71 19.13 -11.48
C GLY A 130 12.64 17.66 -11.05
N PHE A 131 11.51 17.18 -10.52
CA PHE A 131 11.39 15.78 -10.10
C PHE A 131 11.18 14.81 -11.27
N ALA A 132 10.42 15.21 -12.29
CA ALA A 132 10.06 14.33 -13.40
C ALA A 132 11.31 13.76 -14.12
N THR A 133 12.29 14.62 -14.43
CA THR A 133 13.53 14.19 -15.10
C THR A 133 14.33 13.20 -14.27
N ARG A 134 14.46 13.44 -12.97
CA ARG A 134 15.16 12.53 -12.03
C ARG A 134 14.47 11.17 -11.95
N ILE A 135 13.14 11.17 -11.81
CA ILE A 135 12.33 9.95 -11.74
C ILE A 135 12.44 9.14 -13.03
N THR A 136 12.33 9.77 -14.21
CA THR A 136 12.49 9.09 -15.49
C THR A 136 13.91 8.52 -15.65
N SER A 137 14.93 9.24 -15.17
CA SER A 137 16.32 8.78 -15.21
C SER A 137 16.58 7.58 -14.29
N LEU A 138 15.93 7.51 -13.13
CA LEU A 138 16.01 6.38 -12.21
C LEU A 138 15.18 5.17 -12.67
N GLY A 139 13.97 5.42 -13.18
CA GLY A 139 13.07 4.37 -13.68
C GLY A 139 13.54 3.76 -15.00
N GLY A 140 14.32 4.51 -15.80
CA GLY A 140 14.85 4.04 -17.08
C GLY A 140 13.73 3.60 -18.01
N SER A 141 13.81 2.35 -18.48
CA SER A 141 12.79 1.74 -19.35
C SER A 141 11.66 1.04 -18.60
N ASP A 142 11.66 1.02 -17.27
CA ASP A 142 10.63 0.38 -16.44
C ASP A 142 9.53 1.39 -16.04
N PRO A 143 8.32 1.29 -16.63
CA PRO A 143 7.21 2.19 -16.30
C PRO A 143 6.66 1.96 -14.89
N ALA A 144 6.75 0.74 -14.35
CA ALA A 144 6.25 0.41 -13.03
C ALA A 144 7.13 1.05 -11.95
N LEU A 145 8.45 0.98 -12.09
CA LEU A 145 9.40 1.67 -11.23
C LEU A 145 9.20 3.20 -11.31
N THR A 146 9.07 3.75 -12.53
CA THR A 146 8.85 5.18 -12.75
C THR A 146 7.59 5.68 -12.03
N ASN A 147 6.47 4.96 -12.17
CA ASN A 147 5.21 5.31 -11.52
C ASN A 147 5.30 5.21 -10.00
N ARG A 148 5.99 4.19 -9.49
CA ARG A 148 6.21 4.00 -8.05
C ARG A 148 7.06 5.13 -7.45
N LEU A 149 8.17 5.49 -8.09
CA LEU A 149 9.01 6.61 -7.68
C LEU A 149 8.22 7.93 -7.69
N ARG A 150 7.35 8.14 -8.69
CA ARG A 150 6.48 9.31 -8.75
C ARG A 150 5.49 9.37 -7.59
N LEU A 151 4.88 8.24 -7.23
CA LEU A 151 4.00 8.13 -6.08
C LEU A 151 4.76 8.44 -4.78
N PHE A 152 5.86 7.74 -4.50
CA PHE A 152 6.66 7.93 -3.29
C PHE A 152 7.20 9.36 -3.15
N THR A 153 7.63 9.97 -4.26
CA THR A 153 8.08 11.37 -4.26
C THR A 153 6.94 12.30 -3.86
N ALA A 154 5.74 12.12 -4.42
CA ALA A 154 4.57 12.92 -4.06
C ALA A 154 4.17 12.72 -2.59
N GLU A 155 4.20 11.48 -2.11
CA GLU A 155 3.90 11.13 -0.72
C GLU A 155 4.90 11.77 0.24
N LEU A 156 6.20 11.75 -0.05
CA LEU A 156 7.23 12.39 0.80
C LEU A 156 7.08 13.92 0.85
N ILE A 157 6.70 14.56 -0.27
CA ILE A 157 6.39 15.99 -0.30
C ILE A 157 5.16 16.31 0.58
N ALA A 158 4.11 15.50 0.44
CA ALA A 158 2.89 15.65 1.23
C ALA A 158 3.16 15.40 2.73
N PHE A 159 3.93 14.34 3.02
CA PHE A 159 4.35 13.91 4.34
C PHE A 159 5.10 15.03 5.05
N GLN A 160 6.25 15.46 4.53
CA GLN A 160 7.08 16.50 5.15
C GLN A 160 7.21 17.72 4.24
N ASN A 161 8.06 17.65 3.23
CA ASN A 161 8.39 18.77 2.35
C ASN A 161 9.17 18.31 1.11
N ARG A 162 9.45 19.27 0.22
CA ARG A 162 10.25 19.07 -0.99
C ARG A 162 11.65 18.51 -0.70
N ARG A 163 12.31 19.01 0.34
CA ARG A 163 13.67 18.60 0.71
C ARG A 163 13.77 17.11 1.05
N LEU A 164 12.78 16.57 1.76
CA LEU A 164 12.76 15.14 2.10
C LEU A 164 12.68 14.26 0.84
N ALA A 165 11.86 14.67 -0.13
CA ALA A 165 11.75 13.97 -1.41
C ALA A 165 13.02 14.09 -2.27
N GLU A 166 13.71 15.24 -2.21
CA GLU A 166 15.02 15.42 -2.86
C GLU A 166 16.06 14.48 -2.24
N THR A 167 16.19 14.45 -0.91
CA THR A 167 17.11 13.54 -0.20
C THR A 167 16.84 12.08 -0.53
N TYR A 168 15.57 11.67 -0.61
CA TYR A 168 15.19 10.34 -1.03
C TYR A 168 15.70 9.99 -2.44
N LEU A 169 15.54 10.89 -3.42
CA LEU A 169 16.04 10.66 -4.77
C LEU A 169 17.58 10.72 -4.84
N ASP A 170 18.23 11.58 -4.05
CA ASP A 170 19.69 11.69 -3.99
C ASP A 170 20.32 10.33 -3.58
N HIS A 171 19.72 9.64 -2.62
CA HIS A 171 20.14 8.29 -2.22
C HIS A 171 19.99 7.26 -3.34
N LEU A 172 18.87 7.29 -4.07
CA LEU A 172 18.63 6.36 -5.18
C LEU A 172 19.54 6.62 -6.38
N GLU A 173 19.85 7.88 -6.67
CA GLU A 173 20.79 8.25 -7.74
C GLU A 173 22.20 7.80 -7.38
N THR A 174 22.65 8.05 -6.16
CA THR A 174 23.95 7.58 -5.66
C THR A 174 24.05 6.05 -5.74
N LEU A 175 22.98 5.34 -5.34
CA LEU A 175 22.90 3.88 -5.44
C LEU A 175 23.04 3.41 -6.89
N ARG A 176 22.23 3.96 -7.81
CA ARG A 176 22.28 3.60 -9.23
C ARG A 176 23.68 3.81 -9.80
N ASP A 177 24.29 4.96 -9.53
CA ASP A 177 25.57 5.35 -10.13
C ASP A 177 26.72 4.47 -9.60
N THR A 178 26.67 4.06 -8.33
CA THR A 178 27.68 3.16 -7.73
C THR A 178 27.55 1.72 -8.20
N THR A 179 26.34 1.22 -8.44
CA THR A 179 26.13 -0.20 -8.83
C THR A 179 26.08 -0.45 -10.33
N ALA A 180 25.86 0.59 -11.15
CA ALA A 180 25.74 0.46 -12.60
C ALA A 180 26.99 -0.15 -13.26
N LEU A 181 28.17 0.04 -12.66
CA LEU A 181 29.45 -0.52 -13.14
C LEU A 181 29.65 -2.00 -12.75
N ILE A 182 28.86 -2.53 -11.81
CA ILE A 182 28.95 -3.90 -11.31
C ILE A 182 28.02 -4.81 -12.14
N ASP A 183 26.72 -4.51 -12.12
CA ASP A 183 25.71 -5.24 -12.88
C ASP A 183 24.50 -4.33 -13.16
N GLN A 184 24.31 -3.97 -14.43
CA GLN A 184 23.23 -3.07 -14.85
C GLN A 184 21.83 -3.65 -14.63
N ARG A 185 21.64 -4.96 -14.81
CA ARG A 185 20.33 -5.61 -14.66
C ARG A 185 19.95 -5.69 -13.19
N ARG A 186 20.89 -6.07 -12.32
CA ARG A 186 20.67 -6.13 -10.87
C ARG A 186 20.57 -4.75 -10.23
N THR A 187 21.19 -3.73 -10.82
CA THR A 187 21.05 -2.34 -10.39
C THR A 187 19.59 -1.87 -10.41
N THR A 188 18.85 -2.10 -11.51
CA THR A 188 17.44 -1.67 -11.57
C THR A 188 16.58 -2.36 -10.50
N LEU A 189 16.81 -3.66 -10.28
CA LEU A 189 16.12 -4.40 -9.22
C LEU A 189 16.45 -3.84 -7.83
N LEU A 190 17.74 -3.56 -7.57
CA LEU A 190 18.18 -3.01 -6.30
C LEU A 190 17.60 -1.62 -6.05
N VAL A 191 17.58 -0.74 -7.06
CA VAL A 191 16.93 0.58 -6.96
C VAL A 191 15.46 0.45 -6.62
N ASP A 192 14.71 -0.48 -7.22
CA ASP A 192 13.29 -0.68 -6.91
C ASP A 192 13.06 -1.13 -5.45
N ARG A 193 13.88 -2.08 -4.98
CA ARG A 193 13.80 -2.60 -3.60
C ARG A 193 14.16 -1.52 -2.59
N VAL A 194 15.27 -0.81 -2.81
CA VAL A 194 15.71 0.28 -1.94
C VAL A 194 14.73 1.44 -1.96
N ALA A 195 14.17 1.80 -3.12
CA ALA A 195 13.12 2.82 -3.25
C ALA A 195 11.93 2.50 -2.33
N THR A 196 11.45 1.26 -2.42
CA THR A 196 10.31 0.79 -1.62
C THR A 196 10.64 0.73 -0.14
N GLY A 197 11.80 0.19 0.23
CA GLY A 197 12.23 0.05 1.63
C GLY A 197 12.52 1.39 2.29
N LEU A 198 13.28 2.26 1.63
CA LEU A 198 13.63 3.58 2.13
C LEU A 198 12.40 4.47 2.30
N HIS A 199 11.47 4.45 1.32
CA HIS A 199 10.20 5.17 1.45
C HIS A 199 9.43 4.75 2.71
N LYS A 200 9.33 3.44 2.98
CA LYS A 200 8.65 2.90 4.19
C LYS A 200 9.27 3.41 5.49
N LEU A 201 10.60 3.52 5.54
CA LEU A 201 11.31 4.01 6.73
C LEU A 201 11.20 5.54 6.88
N MET A 202 11.25 6.29 5.78
CA MET A 202 11.18 7.76 5.80
C MET A 202 9.76 8.28 6.06
N ALA A 203 8.74 7.64 5.50
CA ALA A 203 7.33 8.05 5.62
C ALA A 203 6.59 7.25 6.71
N TYR A 204 7.12 7.23 7.93
CA TYR A 204 6.48 6.53 9.05
C TYR A 204 5.15 7.19 9.45
N LYS A 205 4.16 6.35 9.81
CA LYS A 205 2.81 6.83 10.19
C LYS A 205 2.84 7.42 11.60
N ASP A 206 3.10 8.72 11.68
CA ASP A 206 3.01 9.50 12.89
C ASP A 206 1.67 10.24 13.03
N GLU A 207 1.52 10.97 14.12
CA GLU A 207 0.28 11.67 14.47
C GLU A 207 -0.12 12.71 13.41
N TYR A 208 0.88 13.38 12.83
CA TYR A 208 0.67 14.38 11.77
C TYR A 208 0.24 13.73 10.46
N GLU A 209 0.84 12.60 10.11
CA GLU A 209 0.51 11.85 8.89
C GLU A 209 -0.83 11.16 9.00
N VAL A 210 -1.15 10.58 10.16
CA VAL A 210 -2.50 10.07 10.43
C VAL A 210 -3.52 11.20 10.30
N ALA A 211 -3.24 12.39 10.82
CA ALA A 211 -4.12 13.54 10.66
C ALA A 211 -4.31 13.96 9.19
N ARG A 212 -3.25 13.87 8.37
CA ARG A 212 -3.32 14.11 6.93
C ARG A 212 -4.23 13.10 6.24
N LEU A 213 -4.01 11.80 6.48
CA LEU A 213 -4.78 10.70 5.90
C LEU A 213 -6.26 10.73 6.35
N MET A 214 -6.51 11.06 7.62
CA MET A 214 -7.87 11.26 8.15
C MET A 214 -8.57 12.51 7.62
N LEU A 215 -7.89 13.37 6.86
CA LEU A 215 -8.49 14.53 6.19
C LEU A 215 -8.44 14.42 4.68
N ASP A 216 -7.92 13.32 4.15
CA ASP A 216 -7.76 13.11 2.72
C ASP A 216 -9.14 12.96 2.06
N PRO A 217 -9.53 13.86 1.12
CA PRO A 217 -10.83 13.79 0.46
C PRO A 217 -11.10 12.45 -0.21
N ASP A 218 -10.06 11.84 -0.79
CA ASP A 218 -10.17 10.57 -1.52
C ASP A 218 -10.53 9.41 -0.59
N GLY A 219 -10.08 9.46 0.67
CA GLY A 219 -10.47 8.49 1.70
C GLY A 219 -11.87 8.71 2.29
N HIS A 220 -12.48 9.89 2.09
CA HIS A 220 -13.80 10.25 2.63
C HIS A 220 -14.93 10.20 1.60
N ALA A 221 -14.60 10.24 0.31
CA ALA A 221 -15.55 10.14 -0.78
C ALA A 221 -16.46 8.90 -0.66
N PRO A 222 -15.93 7.70 -0.31
CA PRO A 222 -16.79 6.52 -0.11
C PRO A 222 -17.74 6.68 1.09
N VAL A 223 -17.30 7.33 2.18
CA VAL A 223 -18.12 7.50 3.39
C VAL A 223 -19.29 8.45 3.14
N GLY A 224 -19.08 9.50 2.34
CA GLY A 224 -20.14 10.44 1.96
C GLY A 224 -21.20 9.81 1.04
N ALA A 225 -20.82 8.84 0.21
CA ALA A 225 -21.74 8.10 -0.65
C ALA A 225 -22.61 7.09 0.13
N VAL A 226 -22.13 6.62 1.28
CA VAL A 226 -22.82 5.59 2.10
C VAL A 226 -23.66 6.21 3.23
N ALA A 227 -23.23 7.33 3.80
CA ALA A 227 -23.88 7.94 4.95
C ALA A 227 -25.22 8.60 4.56
N ARG A 228 -26.31 8.16 5.20
CA ARG A 228 -27.64 8.77 5.06
C ARG A 228 -27.73 10.07 5.83
N ARG A 229 -28.71 10.91 5.47
CA ARG A 229 -28.98 12.18 6.15
C ARG A 229 -29.40 11.90 7.61
N GLY A 230 -28.49 12.16 8.55
CA GLY A 230 -28.67 11.89 9.99
C GLY A 230 -27.65 10.92 10.59
N ASP A 231 -26.88 10.22 9.77
CA ASP A 231 -25.88 9.26 10.24
C ASP A 231 -24.69 9.95 10.92
N ARG A 232 -24.20 9.32 12.00
CA ARG A 232 -23.02 9.79 12.74
C ARG A 232 -21.78 9.07 12.24
N VAL A 233 -20.98 9.77 11.44
CA VAL A 233 -19.64 9.31 11.06
C VAL A 233 -18.68 9.55 12.23
N ALA A 234 -17.92 8.52 12.59
CA ALA A 234 -16.87 8.59 13.59
C ALA A 234 -15.64 7.81 13.14
N TRP A 235 -14.46 8.41 13.30
CA TRP A 235 -13.18 7.76 13.09
C TRP A 235 -12.85 6.86 14.29
N ARG A 236 -12.51 5.61 14.02
CA ARG A 236 -12.03 4.66 15.03
C ARG A 236 -10.51 4.74 15.09
N LEU A 237 -9.99 5.49 16.06
CA LEU A 237 -8.55 5.52 16.30
C LEU A 237 -8.12 4.36 17.18
N GLN A 238 -6.96 3.78 16.85
CA GLN A 238 -6.33 2.80 17.70
C GLN A 238 -5.66 3.48 18.92
N PRO A 239 -5.55 2.76 20.06
CA PRO A 239 -5.01 3.28 21.31
C PRO A 239 -3.61 3.94 21.27
N PRO A 240 -2.63 3.55 20.43
CA PRO A 240 -1.27 4.10 20.52
C PRO A 240 -1.22 5.62 20.32
N LEU A 241 -1.98 6.13 19.34
CA LEU A 241 -2.13 7.57 19.05
C LEU A 241 -2.81 8.32 20.20
N LEU A 242 -3.72 7.64 20.90
CA LEU A 242 -4.50 8.19 22.00
C LEU A 242 -3.70 8.21 23.30
N ARG A 243 -2.84 7.21 23.53
CA ARG A 243 -1.93 7.17 24.69
C ARG A 243 -0.90 8.28 24.67
N ALA A 244 -0.42 8.68 23.49
CA ALA A 244 0.45 9.85 23.34
C ALA A 244 -0.25 11.17 23.76
N LEU A 245 -1.59 11.18 23.77
CA LEU A 245 -2.44 12.26 24.28
C LEU A 245 -2.98 11.97 25.71
N GLY A 246 -2.47 10.95 26.39
CA GLY A 246 -2.88 10.58 27.75
C GLY A 246 -4.16 9.74 27.87
N LEU A 247 -4.67 9.20 26.76
CA LEU A 247 -5.95 8.48 26.70
C LEU A 247 -5.73 6.97 26.51
N SER A 248 -6.31 6.16 27.41
CA SER A 248 -6.03 4.71 27.49
C SER A 248 -7.06 3.81 26.80
N SER A 249 -8.19 4.34 26.32
CA SER A 249 -9.28 3.58 25.70
C SER A 249 -9.46 3.86 24.21
N LYS A 250 -10.01 2.88 23.48
CA LYS A 250 -10.41 3.04 22.07
C LYS A 250 -11.45 4.17 21.99
N LEU A 251 -11.09 5.28 21.34
CA LEU A 251 -11.99 6.42 21.16
C LEU A 251 -12.56 6.44 19.74
N SER A 252 -13.88 6.56 19.66
CA SER A 252 -14.58 6.96 18.45
C SER A 252 -14.59 8.49 18.37
N LEU A 253 -13.72 9.08 17.55
CA LEU A 253 -13.72 10.52 17.33
C LEU A 253 -14.74 10.86 16.26
N SER A 254 -15.82 11.53 16.67
CA SER A 254 -16.81 12.04 15.69
C SER A 254 -16.17 13.04 14.72
N THR A 255 -16.79 13.25 13.56
CA THR A 255 -16.38 14.24 12.54
C THR A 255 -16.20 15.67 13.08
N ARG A 256 -16.74 15.98 14.28
CA ARG A 256 -16.50 17.26 14.99
C ARG A 256 -15.04 17.52 15.33
N TRP A 257 -14.19 16.49 15.36
CA TRP A 257 -12.75 16.62 15.61
C TRP A 257 -11.94 17.03 14.38
N ARG A 258 -12.58 17.17 13.20
CA ARG A 258 -11.95 17.66 11.97
C ARG A 258 -11.04 18.88 12.14
N PRO A 259 -11.43 19.94 12.88
CA PRO A 259 -10.57 21.11 13.06
C PRO A 259 -9.26 20.80 13.77
N VAL A 260 -9.28 19.87 14.74
CA VAL A 260 -8.07 19.43 15.48
C VAL A 260 -7.12 18.70 14.54
N PHE A 261 -7.62 17.76 13.74
CA PHE A 261 -6.80 17.12 12.72
C PHE A 261 -6.28 18.11 11.68
N ALA A 262 -7.04 19.16 11.35
CA ALA A 262 -6.61 20.16 10.39
C ALA A 262 -5.47 21.02 10.93
N LEU A 263 -5.48 21.28 12.25
CA LEU A 263 -4.38 21.92 12.96
C LEU A 263 -3.15 21.01 13.03
N LEU A 264 -3.34 19.74 13.43
CA LEU A 264 -2.25 18.75 13.48
C LEU A 264 -1.60 18.58 12.10
N ARG A 265 -2.38 18.41 11.04
CA ARG A 265 -1.88 18.34 9.66
C ARG A 265 -1.01 19.54 9.28
N ARG A 266 -1.39 20.75 9.70
CA ARG A 266 -0.60 21.97 9.47
C ARG A 266 0.66 22.03 10.35
N GLY A 267 0.63 21.37 11.51
CA GLY A 267 1.74 21.25 12.44
C GLY A 267 2.84 20.28 12.00
N LYS A 268 2.80 19.69 10.79
CA LYS A 268 3.84 18.75 10.32
C LYS A 268 5.27 19.31 10.35
N TRP A 269 5.44 20.64 10.34
CA TRP A 269 6.76 21.27 10.49
C TRP A 269 7.37 21.08 11.88
N LEU A 270 6.56 20.78 12.91
CA LEU A 270 7.01 20.44 14.25
C LEU A 270 7.66 19.06 14.30
N ARG A 271 7.39 18.17 13.32
CA ARG A 271 7.93 16.80 13.27
C ARG A 271 9.44 16.81 13.41
N GLY A 272 9.94 16.10 14.42
CA GLY A 272 11.38 15.98 14.68
C GLY A 272 12.04 17.24 15.26
N SER A 273 11.27 18.32 15.48
CA SER A 273 11.75 19.52 16.17
C SER A 273 11.77 19.32 17.69
N PHE A 274 12.49 20.19 18.41
CA PHE A 274 12.46 20.20 19.88
C PHE A 274 11.05 20.48 20.46
N LEU A 275 10.21 21.16 19.69
CA LEU A 275 8.83 21.51 20.05
C LEU A 275 7.81 20.42 19.70
N ASP A 276 8.26 19.26 19.22
CA ASP A 276 7.40 18.12 18.90
C ASP A 276 6.86 17.48 20.20
N PRO A 277 5.55 17.57 20.49
CA PRO A 277 4.97 16.95 21.68
C PRO A 277 4.95 15.42 21.60
N PHE A 278 5.01 14.84 20.38
CA PHE A 278 4.94 13.39 20.14
C PHE A 278 6.33 12.77 19.95
N GLY A 279 7.29 13.57 19.53
CA GLY A 279 8.63 13.11 19.13
C GLY A 279 9.49 12.50 20.25
N ARG A 280 9.14 12.66 21.53
CA ARG A 280 9.99 12.21 22.65
C ARG A 280 9.87 10.72 22.99
N SER A 281 8.88 10.01 22.48
CA SER A 281 8.70 8.59 22.79
C SER A 281 9.84 7.73 22.21
N ARG A 282 10.12 6.58 22.86
CA ARG A 282 11.17 5.64 22.43
C ARG A 282 10.97 5.19 20.98
N VAL A 283 9.73 4.90 20.60
CA VAL A 283 9.37 4.48 19.23
C VAL A 283 9.69 5.57 18.21
N ARG A 284 9.36 6.84 18.48
CA ARG A 284 9.61 7.95 17.56
C ARG A 284 11.09 8.29 17.41
N ARG A 285 11.92 8.03 18.42
CA ARG A 285 13.38 8.15 18.30
C ARG A 285 13.94 7.10 17.35
N ILE A 286 13.56 5.84 17.59
CA ILE A 286 13.97 4.70 16.74
C ILE A 286 13.51 4.91 15.29
N GLU A 287 12.27 5.34 15.06
CA GLU A 287 11.78 5.61 13.70
C GLU A 287 12.59 6.69 12.95
N ARG A 288 13.19 7.64 13.67
CA ARG A 288 14.05 8.67 13.09
C ARG A 288 15.47 8.20 12.83
N GLU A 289 15.95 7.22 13.59
CA GLU A 289 17.28 6.62 13.44
C GLU A 289 17.30 5.55 12.33
N LEU A 290 16.18 4.84 12.14
CA LEU A 290 16.09 3.71 11.20
C LEU A 290 16.49 4.00 9.74
N PRO A 291 16.09 5.13 9.11
CA PRO A 291 16.52 5.44 7.75
C PRO A 291 18.05 5.54 7.64
N ASP A 292 18.70 6.17 8.61
CA ASP A 292 20.16 6.34 8.62
C ASP A 292 20.86 5.00 8.89
N GLU A 293 20.38 4.21 9.87
CA GLU A 293 20.89 2.85 10.13
C GLU A 293 20.79 1.95 8.89
N TYR A 294 19.68 2.05 8.17
CA TYR A 294 19.45 1.30 6.93
C TYR A 294 20.40 1.74 5.82
N LEU A 295 20.56 3.04 5.59
CA LEU A 295 21.46 3.58 4.58
C LEU A 295 22.93 3.23 4.87
N ASP A 296 23.35 3.25 6.13
CA ASP A 296 24.70 2.86 6.53
C ASP A 296 24.95 1.36 6.38
N GLY A 297 23.94 0.53 6.67
CA GLY A 297 23.98 -0.90 6.35
C GLY A 297 24.09 -1.17 4.85
N LEU A 298 23.27 -0.49 4.04
CA LEU A 298 23.30 -0.60 2.59
C LEU A 298 24.66 -0.17 2.02
N ARG A 299 25.25 0.93 2.50
CA ARG A 299 26.60 1.37 2.08
C ARG A 299 27.64 0.28 2.32
N ARG A 300 27.66 -0.35 3.49
CA ARG A 300 28.60 -1.45 3.80
C ARG A 300 28.42 -2.67 2.88
N ALA A 301 27.18 -3.02 2.57
CA ALA A 301 26.90 -4.09 1.60
C ALA A 301 27.38 -3.71 0.19
N LEU A 302 27.24 -2.44 -0.22
CA LEU A 302 27.74 -1.95 -1.51
C LEU A 302 29.27 -1.90 -1.60
N ASP A 303 29.96 -1.55 -0.51
CA ASP A 303 31.42 -1.60 -0.44
C ASP A 303 31.94 -3.03 -0.63
N THR A 304 31.25 -4.00 -0.01
CA THR A 304 31.54 -5.44 -0.17
C THR A 304 31.26 -5.88 -1.60
N ALA A 305 30.11 -5.50 -2.17
CA ALA A 305 29.72 -5.80 -3.54
C ALA A 305 30.70 -5.24 -4.58
N SER A 306 31.26 -4.05 -4.32
CA SER A 306 32.27 -3.43 -5.19
C SER A 306 33.57 -4.23 -5.22
N THR A 307 33.88 -4.96 -4.14
CA THR A 307 35.06 -5.82 -4.04
C THR A 307 34.82 -7.21 -4.63
N THR A 308 33.65 -7.80 -4.38
CA THR A 308 33.30 -9.15 -4.83
C THR A 308 32.72 -9.21 -6.25
N GLY A 309 32.23 -8.07 -6.76
CA GLY A 309 31.50 -7.99 -8.01
C GLY A 309 30.06 -8.53 -7.93
N ASN A 310 29.49 -8.73 -6.74
CA ASN A 310 28.17 -9.33 -6.55
C ASN A 310 27.24 -8.47 -5.66
N LEU A 311 26.03 -8.19 -6.15
CA LEU A 311 24.99 -7.41 -5.47
C LEU A 311 24.00 -8.25 -4.63
N ASP A 312 24.19 -9.56 -4.47
CA ASP A 312 23.25 -10.43 -3.74
C ASP A 312 23.00 -9.96 -2.30
N ASP A 313 24.06 -9.66 -1.53
CA ASP A 313 23.90 -9.20 -0.14
C ASP A 313 23.24 -7.82 -0.07
N ALA A 314 23.55 -6.93 -1.02
CA ALA A 314 22.91 -5.62 -1.11
C ALA A 314 21.40 -5.75 -1.40
N LEU A 315 20.99 -6.71 -2.23
CA LEU A 315 19.57 -7.02 -2.48
C LEU A 315 18.89 -7.55 -1.22
N LEU A 316 19.53 -8.45 -0.47
CA LEU A 316 18.98 -8.95 0.80
C LEU A 316 18.85 -7.82 1.84
N VAL A 317 19.84 -6.93 1.92
CA VAL A 317 19.79 -5.74 2.78
C VAL A 317 18.63 -4.82 2.36
N ALA A 318 18.40 -4.63 1.06
CA ALA A 318 17.34 -3.78 0.55
C ALA A 318 15.91 -4.24 0.93
N GLU A 319 15.74 -5.52 1.25
CA GLU A 319 14.45 -6.09 1.65
C GLU A 319 14.20 -6.03 3.17
N LEU A 320 15.23 -5.78 3.98
CA LEU A 320 15.11 -5.73 5.45
C LEU A 320 14.06 -4.75 5.99
N PRO A 321 13.80 -3.57 5.38
CA PRO A 321 12.72 -2.70 5.84
C PRO A 321 11.35 -3.37 5.92
N ASP A 322 11.12 -4.48 5.20
CA ASP A 322 9.88 -5.25 5.30
C ASP A 322 9.68 -5.96 6.64
N LEU A 323 10.75 -6.19 7.39
CA LEU A 323 10.67 -6.70 8.77
C LEU A 323 10.07 -5.66 9.71
N VAL A 324 10.30 -4.36 9.45
CA VAL A 324 9.92 -3.25 10.33
C VAL A 324 8.42 -2.92 10.18
N ARG A 325 7.58 -3.82 10.67
CA ARG A 325 6.11 -3.70 10.63
C ARG A 325 5.49 -3.88 12.03
N GLY A 326 4.20 -3.59 12.15
CA GLY A 326 3.45 -3.72 13.39
C GLY A 326 3.43 -2.44 14.24
N TYR A 327 2.83 -2.54 15.42
CA TYR A 327 2.59 -1.42 16.34
C TYR A 327 3.33 -1.64 17.68
N GLU A 328 3.76 -0.54 18.31
CA GLU A 328 4.36 -0.52 19.66
C GLU A 328 5.45 -1.60 19.85
N ASP A 329 5.29 -2.50 20.83
CA ASP A 329 6.28 -3.51 21.19
C ASP A 329 6.53 -4.53 20.07
N VAL A 330 5.54 -4.80 19.22
CA VAL A 330 5.72 -5.65 18.03
C VAL A 330 6.72 -5.00 17.08
N LYS A 331 6.59 -3.69 16.88
CA LYS A 331 7.51 -2.93 16.04
C LYS A 331 8.91 -2.89 16.65
N LEU A 332 9.03 -2.69 17.96
CA LEU A 332 10.33 -2.69 18.65
C LEU A 332 11.06 -4.03 18.51
N ARG A 333 10.36 -5.17 18.70
CA ARG A 333 10.95 -6.51 18.47
C ARG A 333 11.37 -6.73 17.01
N ASN A 334 10.58 -6.22 16.08
CA ASN A 334 10.90 -6.32 14.66
C ASN A 334 12.09 -5.44 14.27
N VAL A 335 12.29 -4.30 14.91
CA VAL A 335 13.50 -3.48 14.76
C VAL A 335 14.74 -4.22 15.28
N GLU A 336 14.64 -4.94 16.39
CA GLU A 336 15.74 -5.77 16.88
C GLU A 336 16.10 -6.86 15.86
N ARG A 337 15.10 -7.54 15.28
CA ARG A 337 15.32 -8.51 14.19
C ARG A 337 15.97 -7.87 12.95
N PHE A 338 15.51 -6.69 12.55
CA PHE A 338 16.11 -5.90 11.47
C PHE A 338 17.59 -5.65 11.74
N ARG A 339 17.96 -5.20 12.95
CA ARG A 339 19.36 -4.92 13.33
C ARG A 339 20.22 -6.18 13.34
N THR A 340 19.71 -7.30 13.88
CA THR A 340 20.42 -8.59 13.87
C THR A 340 20.69 -9.04 12.44
N ARG A 341 19.67 -9.04 11.58
CA ARG A 341 19.82 -9.47 10.18
C ARG A 341 20.71 -8.53 9.38
N MET A 342 20.63 -7.23 9.64
CA MET A 342 21.52 -6.23 9.06
C MET A 342 22.98 -6.53 9.41
N ALA A 343 23.27 -6.86 10.68
CA ALA A 343 24.62 -7.21 11.10
C ALA A 343 25.12 -8.47 10.38
N GLU A 344 24.31 -9.53 10.30
CA GLU A 344 24.68 -10.77 9.59
C GLU A 344 25.06 -10.55 8.12
N LEU A 345 24.37 -9.64 7.44
CA LEU A 345 24.56 -9.35 6.00
C LEU A 345 25.63 -8.29 5.70
N THR A 346 26.11 -7.58 6.72
CA THR A 346 27.07 -6.46 6.55
C THR A 346 28.37 -6.66 7.33
N LEU A 347 28.55 -7.84 7.94
CA LEU A 347 29.82 -8.26 8.51
C LEU A 347 30.77 -8.70 7.38
N PRO A 348 32.06 -8.30 7.44
CA PRO A 348 33.06 -8.57 6.41
C PRO A 348 33.47 -10.03 6.30
#